data_AF-A0A484Z1L7-F1
#
_entry.id   AF-A0A484Z1L7-F1
#
_cell.length_a   1.000
_cell.length_b   1.000
_cell.length_c   1.000
_cell.angle_alpha   90.00
_cell.angle_beta   90.00
_cell.angle_gamma   90.00
#
_symmetry.space_group_name_H-M   'P 1'
#
loop_
_entity.id
_entity.type
_entity.pdbx_description
1 polymer ?
#
loop_
_entity_poly.entity_id
_entity_poly.type
_entity_poly.pdbx_seq_one_letter_code
_entity_poly.pdbx_strand_id
1 'polypeptide(L)'
;MIIVGAGLNHWYHLDMNYRGLINMLIFCGCVGQSGGGWAHYVGQEKLRPQTGWQPLAFALDWQRPARHMNSTSYFYNHSSQWRYETVTAQELLSPMADKSRYSGHLIDFNVRAERMGWLPSAPQLGTNPLRIAEEAKKAGMSPVDYTVKSLKEGSIRFAAEQPENGKNHPRNLFIWRSNLLGSSGKGHEFMLKYLLGTDHGIQGKDLGKQGGVKPEEVEWKDNGLDGKLDLVVTLDFRLSSTCLYSDIVLPTATWYEKDDMNTSDMHPFIHPLSAAVDPAWESKSDWEIYKGIAEKFSEVCVGHLGKETDVVTLPIQHDSAAELAQPLDVKDWKKGECDLIPGVTAPHIIPVERDYPGYLRTLYLYRPADGENR
;
A
#
# COMPACT_ATOMS: atom_id res chain seq x y z
N MET A 1 16.51 -13.72 -27.48
CA MET A 1 15.66 -12.87 -26.61
C MET A 1 14.24 -13.41 -26.65
N ILE A 2 13.48 -13.28 -25.56
CA ILE A 2 12.02 -13.50 -25.54
C ILE A 2 11.35 -12.22 -25.04
N ILE A 3 10.47 -11.65 -25.86
CA ILE A 3 9.62 -10.51 -25.49
C ILE A 3 8.31 -11.04 -24.92
N VAL A 4 7.92 -10.60 -23.73
CA VAL A 4 6.74 -11.11 -23.01
C VAL A 4 5.96 -9.98 -22.34
N GLY A 5 4.64 -10.11 -22.26
CA GLY A 5 3.76 -9.12 -21.64
C GLY A 5 2.57 -9.72 -20.90
N ALA A 6 1.53 -8.90 -20.72
CA ALA A 6 0.36 -9.22 -19.91
C ALA A 6 -0.39 -10.50 -20.31
N GLY A 7 -0.29 -10.93 -21.57
CA GLY A 7 -0.91 -12.19 -22.05
C GLY A 7 -0.45 -13.43 -21.28
N LEU A 8 0.75 -13.41 -20.69
CA LEU A 8 1.26 -14.44 -19.79
C LEU A 8 1.26 -13.99 -18.32
N ASN A 9 1.44 -12.68 -18.07
CA ASN A 9 1.59 -12.13 -16.72
C ASN A 9 0.29 -11.90 -15.94
N HIS A 10 -0.86 -11.87 -16.61
CA HIS A 10 -2.16 -11.63 -15.95
C HIS A 10 -2.91 -12.93 -15.58
N TRP A 11 -2.24 -14.08 -15.65
CA TRP A 11 -2.78 -15.35 -15.17
C TRP A 11 -2.47 -15.54 -13.69
N TYR A 12 -3.30 -16.31 -12.97
CA TYR A 12 -3.07 -16.64 -11.56
C TYR A 12 -1.71 -17.34 -11.35
N HIS A 13 -1.31 -18.20 -12.29
CA HIS A 13 0.00 -18.86 -12.33
C HIS A 13 0.99 -18.15 -13.26
N LEU A 14 1.04 -16.81 -13.22
CA LEU A 14 1.98 -15.99 -14.00
C LEU A 14 3.45 -16.40 -13.80
N ASP A 15 3.78 -16.85 -12.60
CA ASP A 15 5.12 -17.24 -12.20
C ASP A 15 5.58 -18.50 -12.94
N MET A 16 4.69 -19.47 -13.17
CA MET A 16 4.99 -20.67 -13.96
C MET A 16 5.26 -20.32 -15.42
N ASN A 17 4.42 -19.47 -16.01
CA ASN A 17 4.64 -18.95 -17.36
C ASN A 17 6.01 -18.28 -17.46
N TYR A 18 6.31 -17.37 -16.53
CA TYR A 18 7.54 -16.59 -16.56
C TYR A 18 8.78 -17.45 -16.30
N ARG A 19 8.75 -18.32 -15.29
CA ARG A 19 9.86 -19.21 -14.98
C ARG A 19 10.15 -20.17 -16.14
N GLY A 20 9.14 -20.64 -16.87
CA GLY A 20 9.35 -21.42 -18.10
C GLY A 20 10.21 -20.67 -19.12
N LEU A 21 9.79 -19.45 -19.48
CA LEU A 21 10.50 -18.57 -20.41
C LEU A 21 11.90 -18.20 -19.89
N ILE A 22 12.02 -17.87 -18.60
CA ILE A 22 13.28 -17.49 -17.95
C ILE A 22 14.27 -18.66 -17.97
N ASN A 23 13.84 -19.89 -17.64
CA ASN A 23 14.72 -21.06 -17.69
C ASN A 23 15.27 -21.32 -19.10
N MET A 24 14.44 -21.18 -20.14
CA MET A 24 14.90 -21.30 -21.54
C MET A 24 16.05 -20.31 -21.83
N LEU A 25 15.92 -19.07 -21.38
CA LEU A 25 16.92 -18.03 -21.59
C LEU A 25 18.19 -18.27 -20.77
N ILE A 26 18.06 -18.76 -19.54
CA ILE A 26 19.19 -19.11 -18.67
C ILE A 26 19.97 -20.28 -19.28
N PHE A 27 19.29 -21.35 -19.72
CA PHE A 27 19.93 -22.52 -20.33
C PHE A 27 20.70 -22.18 -21.61
N CYS A 28 20.27 -21.13 -22.32
CA CYS A 28 20.95 -20.64 -23.51
C CYS A 28 21.91 -19.47 -23.23
N GLY A 29 22.24 -19.16 -21.97
CA GLY A 29 23.16 -18.06 -21.63
C GLY A 29 22.74 -16.69 -22.17
N CYS A 30 21.44 -16.49 -22.39
CA CYS A 30 20.92 -15.30 -23.08
C CYS A 30 20.79 -14.08 -22.18
N VAL A 31 20.60 -14.29 -20.86
CA VAL A 31 20.41 -13.19 -19.90
C VAL A 31 21.73 -12.45 -19.69
N GLY A 32 21.69 -11.12 -19.77
CA GLY A 32 22.88 -10.26 -19.60
C GLY A 32 23.69 -10.01 -20.88
N GLN A 33 23.31 -10.60 -22.01
CA GLN A 33 23.95 -10.37 -23.32
C GLN A 33 23.12 -9.43 -24.20
N SER A 34 23.77 -8.49 -24.89
CA SER A 34 23.09 -7.62 -25.86
C SER A 34 22.44 -8.45 -26.98
N GLY A 35 21.20 -8.14 -27.33
CA GLY A 35 20.38 -8.94 -28.27
C GLY A 35 19.77 -10.23 -27.66
N GLY A 36 20.10 -10.55 -26.40
CA GLY A 36 19.59 -11.69 -25.64
C GLY A 36 18.66 -11.28 -24.48
N GLY A 37 18.15 -12.28 -23.78
CA GLY A 37 17.53 -12.10 -22.46
C GLY A 37 16.00 -12.07 -22.42
N TRP A 38 15.51 -11.82 -21.21
CA TRP A 38 14.10 -11.72 -20.85
C TRP A 38 13.67 -10.25 -21.00
N ALA A 39 12.80 -9.98 -21.96
CA ALA A 39 12.36 -8.63 -22.31
C ALA A 39 10.86 -8.48 -21.96
N HIS A 40 10.60 -8.19 -20.70
CA HIS A 40 9.25 -7.97 -20.20
C HIS A 40 8.77 -6.55 -20.43
N TYR A 41 7.57 -6.38 -21.00
CA TYR A 41 6.92 -5.09 -21.17
C TYR A 41 5.45 -5.14 -20.74
N VAL A 42 5.07 -4.22 -19.84
CA VAL A 42 3.70 -4.04 -19.32
C VAL A 42 3.34 -2.55 -19.24
N GLY A 43 3.33 -1.97 -18.04
CA GLY A 43 3.24 -0.54 -17.83
C GLY A 43 4.61 0.12 -17.86
N GLN A 44 4.60 1.45 -17.75
CA GLN A 44 5.80 2.28 -17.73
C GLN A 44 6.33 2.38 -16.30
N GLU A 45 7.11 1.40 -15.87
CA GLU A 45 7.54 1.25 -14.47
C GLU A 45 8.91 1.88 -14.19
N LYS A 46 9.80 1.92 -15.21
CA LYS A 46 11.17 2.41 -15.02
C LYS A 46 11.29 3.92 -15.01
N LEU A 47 11.09 4.49 -13.82
CA LEU A 47 11.52 5.85 -13.50
C LEU A 47 13.05 5.88 -13.38
N ARG A 48 13.73 6.37 -14.42
CA ARG A 48 15.21 6.26 -14.51
C ARG A 48 15.95 6.99 -13.37
N PRO A 49 15.64 8.25 -13.01
CA PRO A 49 16.30 8.93 -11.88
C PRO A 49 15.72 8.51 -10.52
N GLN A 50 15.66 7.20 -10.25
CA GLN A 50 14.94 6.59 -9.13
C GLN A 50 15.29 7.21 -7.77
N THR A 51 16.58 7.23 -7.41
CA THR A 51 17.04 7.72 -6.09
C THR A 51 16.99 9.24 -5.94
N GLY A 52 16.87 9.98 -7.05
CA GLY A 52 16.60 11.42 -7.02
C GLY A 52 15.12 11.72 -6.81
N TRP A 53 14.23 10.91 -7.37
CA TRP A 53 12.78 11.07 -7.25
C TRP A 53 12.20 10.56 -5.92
N GLN A 54 12.68 9.42 -5.42
CA GLN A 54 12.18 8.80 -4.18
C GLN A 54 12.11 9.76 -2.97
N PRO A 55 13.16 10.54 -2.64
CA PRO A 55 13.08 11.45 -1.50
C PRO A 55 12.03 12.55 -1.70
N LEU A 56 11.86 13.06 -2.92
CA LEU A 56 10.82 14.05 -3.23
C LEU A 56 9.41 13.45 -3.06
N ALA A 57 9.17 12.29 -3.67
CA ALA A 57 7.82 11.70 -3.71
C ALA A 57 7.31 11.26 -2.33
N PHE A 58 8.23 10.85 -1.45
CA PHE A 58 7.88 10.27 -0.14
C PHE A 58 8.40 11.11 1.03
N ALA A 59 8.81 12.35 0.77
CA ALA A 59 9.35 13.31 1.74
C ALA A 59 10.49 12.74 2.61
N LEU A 60 11.36 11.91 2.02
CA LEU A 60 12.44 11.22 2.75
C LEU A 60 13.63 12.14 3.08
N ASP A 61 13.65 13.33 2.50
CA ASP A 61 14.53 14.44 2.88
C ASP A 61 14.08 15.08 4.22
N TRP A 62 12.82 14.93 4.60
CA TRP A 62 12.29 15.42 5.88
C TRP A 62 12.08 14.33 6.93
N GLN A 63 11.48 13.21 6.56
CA GLN A 63 11.00 12.18 7.48
C GLN A 63 11.22 10.79 6.90
N ARG A 64 11.72 9.86 7.72
CA ARG A 64 11.95 8.46 7.30
C ARG A 64 11.46 7.50 8.39
N PRO A 65 10.76 6.41 8.04
CA PRO A 65 10.25 6.05 6.70
C PRO A 65 8.88 6.69 6.37
N ALA A 66 8.47 6.57 5.10
CA ALA A 66 7.09 6.77 4.68
C ALA A 66 6.22 5.52 4.95
N ARG A 67 4.93 5.56 4.55
CA ARG A 67 3.99 4.43 4.66
C ARG A 67 3.63 3.87 3.28
N HIS A 68 4.48 3.01 2.74
CA HIS A 68 4.16 2.23 1.55
C HIS A 68 3.18 1.10 1.85
N MET A 69 2.33 0.75 0.88
CA MET A 69 1.37 -0.35 0.99
C MET A 69 1.20 -1.08 -0.35
N ASN A 70 1.13 -2.41 -0.33
CA ASN A 70 0.85 -3.21 -1.52
C ASN A 70 -0.68 -3.26 -1.78
N SER A 71 -1.11 -2.66 -2.89
CA SER A 71 -2.54 -2.37 -3.11
C SER A 71 -3.44 -3.59 -3.28
N THR A 72 -2.93 -4.73 -3.75
CA THR A 72 -3.73 -5.95 -3.90
C THR A 72 -4.30 -6.41 -2.57
N SER A 73 -3.45 -6.56 -1.54
CA SER A 73 -3.90 -6.93 -0.19
C SER A 73 -4.79 -5.86 0.43
N TYR A 74 -4.44 -4.59 0.21
CA TYR A 74 -5.24 -3.45 0.68
C TYR A 74 -6.68 -3.49 0.17
N PHE A 75 -6.87 -3.62 -1.15
CA PHE A 75 -8.21 -3.66 -1.73
C PHE A 75 -8.91 -4.99 -1.49
N TYR A 76 -8.19 -6.13 -1.48
CA TYR A 76 -8.77 -7.41 -1.12
C TYR A 76 -9.43 -7.36 0.27
N ASN A 77 -8.74 -6.72 1.23
CA ASN A 77 -9.26 -6.46 2.57
C ASN A 77 -10.39 -5.41 2.59
N HIS A 78 -10.11 -4.18 2.14
CA HIS A 78 -10.99 -3.04 2.39
C HIS A 78 -12.21 -2.97 1.46
N SER A 79 -12.12 -3.48 0.23
CA SER A 79 -13.32 -3.72 -0.59
C SER A 79 -14.00 -5.06 -0.25
N SER A 80 -13.57 -5.72 0.83
CA SER A 80 -14.14 -6.94 1.38
C SER A 80 -14.33 -8.09 0.36
N GLN A 81 -13.48 -8.15 -0.68
CA GLN A 81 -13.51 -9.23 -1.68
C GLN A 81 -13.23 -10.58 -1.04
N TRP A 82 -12.41 -10.61 0.01
CA TRP A 82 -12.12 -11.80 0.82
C TRP A 82 -13.38 -12.48 1.38
N ARG A 83 -14.48 -11.73 1.60
CA ARG A 83 -15.73 -12.31 2.09
C ARG A 83 -16.40 -13.27 1.09
N TYR A 84 -15.96 -13.26 -0.17
CA TYR A 84 -16.53 -14.00 -1.29
C TYR A 84 -15.51 -14.96 -1.92
N GLU A 85 -14.41 -15.21 -1.24
CA GLU A 85 -13.35 -16.06 -1.77
C GLU A 85 -13.85 -17.47 -2.06
N THR A 86 -13.39 -18.02 -3.18
CA THR A 86 -13.69 -19.39 -3.59
C THR A 86 -12.44 -20.25 -3.68
N VAL A 87 -11.27 -19.61 -3.83
CA VAL A 87 -9.98 -20.30 -3.92
C VAL A 87 -9.45 -20.57 -2.51
N THR A 88 -9.03 -21.80 -2.25
CA THR A 88 -8.49 -22.18 -0.94
C THR A 88 -6.98 -22.34 -0.98
N ALA A 89 -6.27 -22.05 0.12
CA ALA A 89 -4.83 -22.38 0.18
C ALA A 89 -4.61 -23.90 0.00
N GLN A 90 -5.53 -24.71 0.51
CA GLN A 90 -5.45 -26.17 0.51
C GLN A 90 -5.43 -26.81 -0.88
N GLU A 91 -6.14 -26.24 -1.86
CA GLU A 91 -6.13 -26.75 -3.24
C GLU A 91 -4.89 -26.32 -4.04
N LEU A 92 -4.11 -25.37 -3.52
CA LEU A 92 -2.88 -24.86 -4.12
C LEU A 92 -1.61 -25.52 -3.57
N LEU A 93 -1.72 -26.25 -2.45
CA LEU A 93 -0.58 -26.90 -1.84
C LEU A 93 -0.03 -28.04 -2.71
N SER A 94 1.30 -28.21 -2.66
CA SER A 94 1.96 -29.42 -3.17
C SER A 94 1.37 -30.67 -2.48
N PRO A 95 1.19 -31.79 -3.21
CA PRO A 95 0.71 -33.04 -2.61
C PRO A 95 1.66 -33.62 -1.55
N MET A 96 2.91 -33.14 -1.49
CA MET A 96 3.90 -33.54 -0.48
C MET A 96 3.93 -32.64 0.75
N ALA A 97 3.17 -31.54 0.75
CA ALA A 97 3.11 -30.63 1.89
C ALA A 97 2.22 -31.19 3.00
N ASP A 98 2.60 -30.94 4.25
CA ASP A 98 1.73 -31.20 5.40
C ASP A 98 0.60 -30.16 5.43
N LYS A 99 -0.59 -30.58 4.97
CA LYS A 99 -1.80 -29.75 4.91
C LYS A 99 -2.19 -29.14 6.25
N SER A 100 -1.90 -29.80 7.36
CA SER A 100 -2.29 -29.34 8.70
C SER A 100 -1.59 -28.05 9.11
N ARG A 101 -0.42 -27.75 8.53
CA ARG A 101 0.35 -26.53 8.81
C ARG A 101 -0.20 -25.29 8.12
N TYR A 102 -1.09 -25.46 7.15
CA TYR A 102 -1.54 -24.41 6.22
C TYR A 102 -3.07 -24.28 6.19
N SER A 103 -3.70 -24.27 7.37
CA SER A 103 -5.14 -23.97 7.52
C SER A 103 -5.43 -22.47 7.40
N GLY A 104 -6.72 -22.13 7.31
CA GLY A 104 -7.20 -20.77 7.21
C GLY A 104 -7.50 -20.30 5.79
N HIS A 105 -8.13 -19.13 5.75
CA HIS A 105 -8.50 -18.39 4.55
C HIS A 105 -7.28 -17.73 3.90
N LEU A 106 -7.32 -17.37 2.61
CA LEU A 106 -6.20 -16.66 1.95
C LEU A 106 -5.82 -15.34 2.66
N ILE A 107 -6.81 -14.63 3.21
CA ILE A 107 -6.58 -13.43 4.03
C ILE A 107 -5.79 -13.72 5.32
N ASP A 108 -5.93 -14.93 5.90
CA ASP A 108 -5.20 -15.30 7.13
C ASP A 108 -3.70 -15.38 6.85
N PHE A 109 -3.32 -15.86 5.66
CA PHE A 109 -1.91 -15.86 5.21
C PHE A 109 -1.39 -14.43 5.04
N ASN A 110 -2.24 -13.49 4.61
CA ASN A 110 -1.85 -12.08 4.53
C ASN A 110 -1.64 -11.47 5.92
N VAL A 111 -2.55 -11.71 6.88
CA VAL A 111 -2.41 -11.21 8.26
C VAL A 111 -1.18 -11.80 8.95
N ARG A 112 -0.91 -13.09 8.72
CA ARG A 112 0.34 -13.76 9.16
C ARG A 112 1.57 -13.06 8.57
N ALA A 113 1.59 -12.84 7.25
CA ALA A 113 2.69 -12.16 6.57
C ALA A 113 2.91 -10.72 7.09
N GLU A 114 1.83 -9.97 7.32
CA GLU A 114 1.87 -8.61 7.89
C GLU A 114 2.53 -8.60 9.27
N ARG A 115 2.03 -9.42 10.21
CA ARG A 115 2.56 -9.44 11.58
C ARG A 115 3.99 -9.98 11.67
N MET A 116 4.40 -10.82 10.71
CA MET A 116 5.77 -11.34 10.61
C MET A 116 6.73 -10.37 9.91
N GLY A 117 6.24 -9.21 9.46
CA GLY A 117 7.04 -8.18 8.82
C GLY A 117 7.36 -8.45 7.37
N TRP A 118 6.66 -9.38 6.70
CA TRP A 118 6.89 -9.70 5.29
C TRP A 118 6.18 -8.73 4.35
N LEU A 119 4.98 -8.28 4.74
CA LEU A 119 4.17 -7.34 3.98
C LEU A 119 3.84 -6.10 4.81
N PRO A 120 3.63 -4.94 4.17
CA PRO A 120 3.14 -3.75 4.86
C PRO A 120 1.67 -3.91 5.25
N SER A 121 1.22 -3.07 6.20
CA SER A 121 -0.17 -2.97 6.65
C SER A 121 -0.70 -1.55 6.45
N ALA A 122 -1.98 -1.40 6.11
CA ALA A 122 -2.64 -0.10 6.07
C ALA A 122 -4.18 -0.24 6.22
N PRO A 123 -4.82 0.36 7.25
CA PRO A 123 -4.21 0.91 8.45
C PRO A 123 -3.28 -0.10 9.16
N GLN A 124 -2.30 0.38 9.92
CA GLN A 124 -1.26 -0.48 10.51
C GLN A 124 -1.74 -1.17 11.80
N LEU A 125 -2.16 -0.37 12.77
CA LEU A 125 -2.52 -0.80 14.11
C LEU A 125 -3.99 -0.48 14.39
N GLY A 126 -4.63 -1.28 15.26
CA GLY A 126 -6.03 -1.09 15.67
C GLY A 126 -6.27 0.09 16.61
N THR A 127 -5.25 0.92 16.85
CA THR A 127 -5.30 2.16 17.61
C THR A 127 -4.64 3.29 16.82
N ASN A 128 -4.95 4.54 17.15
CA ASN A 128 -4.34 5.69 16.49
C ASN A 128 -2.83 5.73 16.82
N PRO A 129 -1.93 5.59 15.84
CA PRO A 129 -0.50 5.47 16.09
C PRO A 129 0.14 6.74 16.68
N LEU A 130 -0.53 7.89 16.59
CA LEU A 130 -0.08 9.15 17.22
C LEU A 130 -0.26 9.16 18.74
N ARG A 131 -1.06 8.24 19.31
CA ARG A 131 -1.36 8.20 20.75
C ARG A 131 -0.48 7.23 21.52
N ILE A 132 0.20 6.32 20.82
CA ILE A 132 1.04 5.28 21.41
C ILE A 132 2.22 5.88 22.19
N ALA A 133 2.86 6.93 21.67
CA ALA A 133 4.00 7.55 22.36
C ALA A 133 3.61 8.17 23.72
N GLU A 134 2.40 8.73 23.82
CA GLU A 134 1.89 9.27 25.08
C GLU A 134 1.59 8.15 26.10
N GLU A 135 0.98 7.06 25.64
CA GLU A 135 0.71 5.87 26.48
C GLU A 135 2.02 5.21 26.95
N ALA A 136 3.01 5.09 26.07
CA ALA A 136 4.35 4.59 26.39
C ALA A 136 5.02 5.44 27.47
N LYS A 137 4.94 6.78 27.35
CA LYS A 137 5.46 7.71 28.34
C LYS A 137 4.80 7.54 29.71
N LYS A 138 3.47 7.35 29.75
CA LYS A 138 2.73 7.06 30.99
C LYS A 138 3.15 5.73 31.63
N ALA A 139 3.51 4.74 30.81
CA ALA A 139 4.03 3.45 31.26
C ALA A 139 5.53 3.45 31.62
N GLY A 140 6.24 4.57 31.43
CA GLY A 140 7.69 4.65 31.68
C GLY A 140 8.54 3.84 30.69
N MET A 141 8.05 3.62 29.47
CA MET A 141 8.70 2.81 28.42
C MET A 141 8.99 3.67 27.18
N SER A 142 9.90 3.20 26.32
CA SER A 142 10.03 3.76 24.97
C SER A 142 8.79 3.41 24.12
N PRO A 143 8.41 4.21 23.10
CA PRO A 143 7.31 3.87 22.21
C PRO A 143 7.48 2.51 21.53
N VAL A 144 8.72 2.13 21.20
CA VAL A 144 9.03 0.83 20.59
C VAL A 144 8.76 -0.30 21.57
N ASP A 145 9.34 -0.26 22.77
CA ASP A 145 9.19 -1.32 23.76
C ASP A 145 7.74 -1.47 24.22
N TYR A 146 7.03 -0.35 24.41
CA TYR A 146 5.62 -0.33 24.74
C TYR A 146 4.78 -0.99 23.65
N THR A 147 5.05 -0.68 22.37
CA THR A 147 4.33 -1.28 21.25
C THR A 147 4.57 -2.78 21.16
N VAL A 148 5.83 -3.23 21.29
CA VAL A 148 6.17 -4.66 21.29
C VAL A 148 5.46 -5.39 22.42
N LYS A 149 5.54 -4.86 23.65
CA LYS A 149 4.84 -5.43 24.81
C LYS A 149 3.33 -5.51 24.57
N SER A 150 2.75 -4.43 24.07
CA SER A 150 1.31 -4.35 23.82
C SER A 150 0.83 -5.28 22.71
N LEU A 151 1.66 -5.51 21.67
CA LEU A 151 1.40 -6.50 20.63
C LEU A 151 1.45 -7.94 21.16
N LYS A 152 2.43 -8.26 22.01
CA LYS A 152 2.52 -9.58 22.66
C LYS A 152 1.33 -9.83 23.61
N GLU A 153 0.91 -8.80 24.34
CA GLU A 153 -0.22 -8.87 25.30
C GLU A 153 -1.59 -8.78 24.62
N GLY A 154 -1.65 -8.31 23.37
CA GLY A 154 -2.90 -8.13 22.61
C GLY A 154 -3.67 -6.84 22.95
N SER A 155 -3.12 -5.94 23.76
CA SER A 155 -3.71 -4.62 24.05
C SER A 155 -3.60 -3.67 22.85
N ILE A 156 -2.58 -3.84 22.01
CA ILE A 156 -2.51 -3.32 20.65
C ILE A 156 -2.55 -4.51 19.69
N ARG A 157 -3.32 -4.41 18.61
CA ARG A 157 -3.45 -5.44 17.58
C ARG A 157 -3.13 -4.85 16.21
N PHE A 158 -2.75 -5.69 15.25
CA PHE A 158 -2.72 -5.27 13.84
C PHE A 158 -4.14 -4.97 13.37
N ALA A 159 -4.33 -3.87 12.63
CA ALA A 159 -5.65 -3.46 12.18
C ALA A 159 -6.31 -4.49 11.24
N ALA A 160 -5.49 -5.24 10.50
CA ALA A 160 -5.92 -6.29 9.59
C ALA A 160 -6.67 -7.46 10.28
N GLU A 161 -6.50 -7.65 11.59
CA GLU A 161 -7.25 -8.65 12.36
C GLU A 161 -8.74 -8.27 12.54
N GLN A 162 -9.06 -6.97 12.46
CA GLN A 162 -10.42 -6.45 12.72
C GLN A 162 -10.83 -5.36 11.72
N PRO A 163 -10.81 -5.60 10.40
CA PRO A 163 -10.99 -4.57 9.38
C PRO A 163 -12.39 -3.93 9.39
N GLU A 164 -13.38 -4.61 9.98
CA GLU A 164 -14.78 -4.18 10.04
C GLU A 164 -15.20 -3.64 11.43
N ASN A 165 -14.26 -3.28 12.29
CA ASN A 165 -14.56 -2.78 13.64
C ASN A 165 -15.00 -1.30 13.70
N GLY A 166 -15.02 -0.60 12.57
CA GLY A 166 -15.39 0.82 12.46
C GLY A 166 -14.21 1.81 12.58
N LYS A 167 -13.01 1.35 12.94
CA LYS A 167 -11.80 2.20 13.08
C LYS A 167 -10.66 1.77 12.16
N ASN A 168 -10.69 0.53 11.66
CA ASN A 168 -9.58 -0.09 10.92
C ASN A 168 -9.75 -0.07 9.39
N HIS A 169 -10.56 0.84 8.86
CA HIS A 169 -10.74 1.05 7.43
C HIS A 169 -10.24 2.43 7.01
N PRO A 170 -9.80 2.61 5.76
CA PRO A 170 -9.49 3.94 5.23
C PRO A 170 -10.75 4.79 5.16
N ARG A 171 -10.61 6.08 5.44
CA ARG A 171 -11.72 7.04 5.44
C ARG A 171 -11.60 8.10 4.37
N ASN A 172 -10.39 8.55 4.05
CA ASN A 172 -10.17 9.52 2.98
C ASN A 172 -9.28 8.90 1.90
N LEU A 173 -9.75 8.95 0.65
CA LEU A 173 -9.04 8.42 -0.50
C LEU A 173 -8.86 9.51 -1.54
N PHE A 174 -7.61 9.82 -1.87
CA PHE A 174 -7.26 10.65 -3.01
C PHE A 174 -6.94 9.77 -4.21
N ILE A 175 -7.55 10.10 -5.35
CA ILE A 175 -7.33 9.40 -6.63
C ILE A 175 -6.89 10.43 -7.66
N TRP A 176 -5.68 10.33 -8.19
CA TRP A 176 -5.18 11.19 -9.25
C TRP A 176 -4.33 10.38 -10.21
N ARG A 177 -4.29 10.79 -11.48
CA ARG A 177 -3.58 10.05 -12.55
C ARG A 177 -4.01 8.57 -12.64
N SER A 178 -5.24 8.28 -12.22
CA SER A 178 -5.80 6.94 -12.10
C SER A 178 -7.31 6.98 -12.30
N ASN A 179 -7.84 5.97 -12.99
CA ASN A 179 -9.28 5.73 -13.10
C ASN A 179 -9.61 4.41 -12.38
N LEU A 180 -9.39 4.37 -11.06
CA LEU A 180 -9.53 3.16 -10.23
C LEU A 180 -10.89 2.48 -10.43
N LEU A 181 -11.97 3.26 -10.34
CA LEU A 181 -13.35 2.76 -10.40
C LEU A 181 -13.86 2.55 -11.84
N GLY A 182 -13.00 2.69 -12.86
CA GLY A 182 -13.38 2.46 -14.25
C GLY A 182 -12.30 1.79 -15.11
N SER A 183 -11.24 1.28 -14.50
CA SER A 183 -10.13 0.63 -15.22
C SER A 183 -9.42 -0.41 -14.37
N SER A 184 -8.70 0.00 -13.33
CA SER A 184 -7.80 -0.90 -12.60
C SER A 184 -8.47 -1.66 -11.46
N GLY A 185 -9.64 -1.24 -10.99
CA GLY A 185 -10.38 -1.83 -9.87
C GLY A 185 -10.98 -3.19 -10.22
N LYS A 186 -10.25 -4.27 -9.91
CA LYS A 186 -10.82 -5.63 -9.96
C LYS A 186 -11.82 -5.79 -8.83
N GLY A 187 -12.94 -6.45 -9.14
CA GLY A 187 -14.06 -6.52 -8.21
C GLY A 187 -14.80 -5.18 -8.07
N HIS A 188 -15.11 -4.53 -9.20
CA HIS A 188 -15.75 -3.22 -9.26
C HIS A 188 -16.96 -3.09 -8.31
N GLU A 189 -17.91 -4.03 -8.40
CA GLU A 189 -19.12 -4.03 -7.56
C GLU A 189 -18.82 -4.13 -6.06
N PHE A 190 -17.72 -4.78 -5.67
CA PHE A 190 -17.28 -4.85 -4.29
C PHE A 190 -16.73 -3.50 -3.80
N MET A 191 -16.02 -2.77 -4.66
CA MET A 191 -15.59 -1.40 -4.34
C MET A 191 -16.81 -0.47 -4.17
N LEU A 192 -17.79 -0.53 -5.08
CA LEU A 192 -19.02 0.27 -5.00
C LEU A 192 -19.79 0.02 -3.70
N LYS A 193 -19.91 -1.25 -3.29
CA LYS A 193 -20.58 -1.62 -2.05
C LYS A 193 -19.78 -1.23 -0.81
N TYR A 194 -18.59 -1.82 -0.65
CA TYR A 194 -17.90 -1.81 0.64
C TYR A 194 -17.07 -0.54 0.86
N LEU A 195 -16.59 0.10 -0.22
CA LEU A 195 -15.88 1.36 -0.09
C LEU A 195 -16.84 2.55 -0.20
N LEU A 196 -17.73 2.55 -1.19
CA LEU A 196 -18.57 3.72 -1.50
C LEU A 196 -19.96 3.67 -0.83
N GLY A 197 -20.48 2.49 -0.47
CA GLY A 197 -21.81 2.38 0.14
C GLY A 197 -22.95 2.66 -0.85
N THR A 198 -22.69 2.48 -2.14
CA THR A 198 -23.66 2.68 -3.23
C THR A 198 -24.34 1.38 -3.63
N ASP A 199 -25.39 1.48 -4.45
CA ASP A 199 -25.99 0.31 -5.11
C ASP A 199 -24.91 -0.45 -5.90
N HIS A 200 -25.07 -1.77 -5.97
CA HIS A 200 -24.08 -2.66 -6.56
C HIS A 200 -24.71 -3.87 -7.25
N GLY A 201 -23.97 -4.46 -8.18
CA GLY A 201 -24.35 -5.62 -8.98
C GLY A 201 -23.90 -6.98 -8.45
N ILE A 202 -23.36 -7.10 -7.23
CA ILE A 202 -22.94 -8.41 -6.66
C ILE A 202 -24.11 -9.41 -6.67
N GLN A 203 -23.92 -10.53 -7.40
CA GLN A 203 -24.93 -11.59 -7.54
C GLN A 203 -24.73 -12.75 -6.54
N GLY A 204 -23.48 -13.05 -6.19
CA GLY A 204 -23.11 -14.16 -5.32
C GLY A 204 -23.45 -13.92 -3.85
N LYS A 205 -23.43 -15.00 -3.06
CA LYS A 205 -23.55 -14.96 -1.60
C LYS A 205 -22.15 -14.91 -0.99
N ASP A 206 -21.99 -14.24 0.16
CA ASP A 206 -20.72 -14.28 0.90
C ASP A 206 -20.57 -15.61 1.67
N LEU A 207 -19.38 -15.84 2.22
CA LEU A 207 -19.05 -17.04 3.01
C LEU A 207 -20.06 -17.27 4.15
N GLY A 208 -20.50 -16.22 4.84
CA GLY A 208 -21.49 -16.31 5.91
C GLY A 208 -22.83 -16.86 5.44
N LYS A 209 -23.35 -16.33 4.32
CA LYS A 209 -24.62 -16.80 3.72
C LYS A 209 -24.51 -18.18 3.07
N GLN A 210 -23.32 -18.57 2.62
CA GLN A 210 -23.07 -19.90 2.08
C GLN A 210 -22.83 -20.97 3.17
N GLY A 211 -22.59 -20.55 4.42
CA GLY A 211 -22.12 -21.47 5.47
C GLY A 211 -20.69 -21.95 5.23
N GLY A 212 -19.87 -21.16 4.52
CA GLY A 212 -18.47 -21.44 4.26
C GLY A 212 -17.59 -21.29 5.50
N VAL A 213 -16.36 -21.75 5.40
CA VAL A 213 -15.36 -21.64 6.48
C VAL A 213 -14.96 -20.18 6.64
N LYS A 214 -15.15 -19.63 7.84
CA LYS A 214 -14.74 -18.27 8.22
C LYS A 214 -13.22 -18.23 8.47
N PRO A 215 -12.56 -17.08 8.25
CA PRO A 215 -11.13 -16.92 8.56
C PRO A 215 -10.80 -17.18 10.03
N GLU A 216 -9.56 -17.58 10.29
CA GLU A 216 -9.02 -17.88 11.62
C GLU A 216 -8.33 -16.65 12.26
N GLU A 217 -7.81 -15.72 11.44
CA GLU A 217 -7.02 -14.56 11.89
C GLU A 217 -7.79 -13.24 11.79
N VAL A 218 -8.92 -13.24 11.07
CA VAL A 218 -9.76 -12.05 10.84
C VAL A 218 -11.13 -12.24 11.47
N GLU A 219 -11.59 -11.23 12.21
CA GLU A 219 -12.92 -11.26 12.79
C GLU A 219 -14.02 -11.21 11.72
N TRP A 220 -14.99 -12.12 11.83
CA TRP A 220 -16.12 -12.19 10.91
C TRP A 220 -17.38 -11.54 11.51
N LYS A 221 -18.04 -10.70 10.71
CA LYS A 221 -19.40 -10.23 10.95
C LYS A 221 -20.30 -10.65 9.78
N ASP A 222 -21.49 -11.19 10.08
CA ASP A 222 -22.42 -11.66 9.05
C ASP A 222 -22.87 -10.53 8.12
N ASN A 223 -23.04 -9.32 8.67
CA ASN A 223 -23.21 -8.09 7.90
C ASN A 223 -21.88 -7.33 7.90
N GLY A 224 -21.19 -7.34 6.75
CA GLY A 224 -19.97 -6.56 6.55
C GLY A 224 -20.23 -5.05 6.65
N LEU A 225 -19.16 -4.29 6.88
CA LEU A 225 -19.23 -2.83 6.91
C LEU A 225 -19.22 -2.28 5.48
N ASP A 226 -20.29 -1.61 5.07
CA ASP A 226 -20.43 -0.93 3.78
C ASP A 226 -20.04 0.55 3.91
N GLY A 227 -19.77 1.23 2.78
CA GLY A 227 -19.51 2.68 2.75
C GLY A 227 -18.36 3.14 3.64
N LYS A 228 -17.21 2.46 3.57
CA LYS A 228 -16.06 2.75 4.44
C LYS A 228 -15.41 4.10 4.19
N LEU A 229 -15.43 4.61 2.95
CA LEU A 229 -14.82 5.90 2.62
C LEU A 229 -15.77 7.03 3.01
N ASP A 230 -15.31 7.93 3.89
CA ASP A 230 -16.01 9.15 4.25
C ASP A 230 -15.82 10.26 3.19
N LEU A 231 -14.73 10.21 2.43
CA LEU A 231 -14.41 11.18 1.38
C LEU A 231 -13.57 10.58 0.26
N VAL A 232 -14.06 10.70 -0.98
CA VAL A 232 -13.37 10.36 -2.22
C VAL A 232 -13.11 11.63 -3.02
N VAL A 233 -11.83 12.00 -3.15
CA VAL A 233 -11.40 13.16 -3.93
C VAL A 233 -10.68 12.68 -5.18
N THR A 234 -11.12 13.11 -6.36
CA THR A 234 -10.48 12.76 -7.63
C THR A 234 -9.98 13.97 -8.39
N LEU A 235 -8.72 13.92 -8.86
CA LEU A 235 -8.12 14.91 -9.74
C LEU A 235 -8.07 14.34 -11.15
N ASP A 236 -8.76 14.98 -12.09
CA ASP A 236 -8.80 14.55 -13.50
C ASP A 236 -9.08 15.74 -14.42
N PHE A 237 -8.57 15.69 -15.64
CA PHE A 237 -8.81 16.70 -16.68
C PHE A 237 -10.02 16.35 -17.55
N ARG A 238 -10.59 15.16 -17.34
CA ARG A 238 -11.85 14.71 -17.93
C ARG A 238 -12.71 14.06 -16.86
N LEU A 239 -14.04 14.13 -17.01
CA LEU A 239 -14.96 13.46 -16.09
C LEU A 239 -14.95 11.95 -16.36
N SER A 240 -14.02 11.23 -15.72
CA SER A 240 -13.88 9.79 -15.81
C SER A 240 -14.95 9.06 -14.97
N SER A 241 -15.05 7.72 -15.11
CA SER A 241 -15.93 6.92 -14.26
C SER A 241 -15.63 7.13 -12.78
N THR A 242 -14.35 7.25 -12.40
CA THR A 242 -13.98 7.53 -11.01
C THR A 242 -14.51 8.90 -10.57
N CYS A 243 -14.34 9.94 -11.38
CA CYS A 243 -14.92 11.26 -11.06
C CYS A 243 -16.44 11.20 -10.83
N LEU A 244 -17.16 10.40 -11.63
CA LEU A 244 -18.61 10.26 -11.53
C LEU A 244 -19.07 9.66 -10.20
N TYR A 245 -18.21 8.88 -9.54
CA TYR A 245 -18.46 8.23 -8.25
C TYR A 245 -17.79 8.95 -7.06
N SER A 246 -17.11 10.07 -7.29
CA SER A 246 -16.37 10.80 -6.25
C SER A 246 -17.20 11.92 -5.66
N ASP A 247 -16.94 12.24 -4.38
CA ASP A 247 -17.60 13.35 -3.69
C ASP A 247 -17.08 14.70 -4.19
N ILE A 248 -15.78 14.79 -4.48
CA ILE A 248 -15.12 15.99 -4.98
C ILE A 248 -14.32 15.65 -6.22
N VAL A 249 -14.51 16.45 -7.27
CA VAL A 249 -13.70 16.43 -8.49
C VAL A 249 -12.93 17.73 -8.59
N LEU A 250 -11.60 17.63 -8.69
CA LEU A 250 -10.70 18.76 -8.85
C LEU A 250 -10.16 18.78 -10.29
N PRO A 251 -10.30 19.91 -11.02
CA PRO A 251 -9.82 20.00 -12.40
C PRO A 251 -8.29 20.06 -12.42
N THR A 252 -7.64 18.99 -12.90
CA THR A 252 -6.19 18.99 -13.10
C THR A 252 -5.84 19.47 -14.52
N ALA A 253 -4.66 20.06 -14.68
CA ALA A 253 -4.13 20.48 -15.97
C ALA A 253 -3.82 19.26 -16.87
N THR A 254 -4.05 19.41 -18.17
CA THR A 254 -3.65 18.40 -19.15
C THR A 254 -2.13 18.30 -19.25
N TRP A 255 -1.63 17.34 -20.03
CA TRP A 255 -0.19 17.15 -20.23
C TRP A 255 0.50 18.30 -20.99
N TYR A 256 -0.26 19.15 -21.68
CA TYR A 256 0.26 20.30 -22.45
C TYR A 256 0.16 21.62 -21.69
N GLU A 257 -0.21 21.58 -20.41
CA GLU A 257 -0.47 22.76 -19.58
C GLU A 257 0.33 22.70 -18.26
N LYS A 258 1.34 21.82 -18.17
CA LYS A 258 2.18 21.68 -16.97
C LYS A 258 3.58 21.20 -17.29
N ASP A 259 4.50 21.53 -16.39
CA ASP A 259 5.87 21.05 -16.42
C ASP A 259 6.00 19.77 -15.58
N ASP A 260 6.62 18.75 -16.17
CA ASP A 260 6.93 17.46 -15.52
C ASP A 260 8.03 16.75 -16.32
N MET A 261 8.46 15.55 -15.89
CA MET A 261 9.43 14.70 -16.61
C MET A 261 8.85 13.32 -16.90
N ASN A 262 9.32 12.71 -18.00
CA ASN A 262 8.95 11.36 -18.38
C ASN A 262 10.17 10.52 -18.80
N THR A 263 10.19 9.26 -18.38
CA THR A 263 11.17 8.23 -18.78
C THR A 263 10.47 6.89 -18.97
N SER A 264 11.02 6.02 -19.82
CA SER A 264 10.46 4.69 -20.08
C SER A 264 11.55 3.63 -20.19
N ASP A 265 11.19 2.37 -19.94
CA ASP A 265 12.00 1.19 -20.23
C ASP A 265 12.54 1.16 -21.66
N MET A 266 11.71 1.58 -22.61
CA MET A 266 11.93 1.40 -24.05
C MET A 266 13.12 2.18 -24.60
N HIS A 267 13.51 3.29 -23.97
CA HIS A 267 14.58 4.16 -24.44
C HIS A 267 15.30 4.88 -23.31
N PRO A 268 16.59 5.24 -23.46
CA PRO A 268 17.38 5.87 -22.40
C PRO A 268 17.09 7.36 -22.19
N PHE A 269 16.24 7.99 -23.00
CA PHE A 269 15.95 9.42 -22.91
C PHE A 269 15.08 9.78 -21.70
N ILE A 270 15.40 10.92 -21.10
CA ILE A 270 14.51 11.69 -20.23
C ILE A 270 14.09 12.94 -21.01
N HIS A 271 12.79 13.24 -21.00
CA HIS A 271 12.26 14.41 -21.69
C HIS A 271 11.09 15.02 -20.89
N PRO A 272 10.83 16.32 -21.06
CA PRO A 272 9.83 17.01 -20.26
C PRO A 272 8.40 16.84 -20.82
N LEU A 273 7.43 17.12 -19.97
CA LEU A 273 6.17 17.77 -20.35
C LEU A 273 6.39 19.29 -20.16
N SER A 274 5.76 20.11 -20.98
CA SER A 274 5.88 21.57 -20.88
C SER A 274 4.54 22.24 -21.10
N ALA A 275 4.28 23.30 -20.35
CA ALA A 275 3.10 24.13 -20.54
C ALA A 275 3.21 24.90 -21.86
N ALA A 276 2.45 24.47 -22.87
CA ALA A 276 2.30 25.20 -24.13
C ALA A 276 1.48 26.49 -23.94
N VAL A 277 0.53 26.44 -22.99
CA VAL A 277 -0.29 27.54 -22.50
C VAL A 277 -0.57 27.33 -21.02
N ASP A 278 -1.03 28.37 -20.33
CA ASP A 278 -1.52 28.24 -18.96
C ASP A 278 -2.72 27.26 -18.92
N PRO A 279 -2.90 26.51 -17.81
CA PRO A 279 -4.04 25.63 -17.64
C PRO A 279 -5.37 26.34 -17.88
N ALA A 280 -6.21 25.78 -18.77
CA ALA A 280 -7.49 26.38 -19.10
C ALA A 280 -8.44 26.43 -17.88
N TRP A 281 -9.31 27.46 -17.86
CA TRP A 281 -10.29 27.71 -16.81
C TRP A 281 -9.67 27.78 -15.40
N GLU A 282 -10.16 26.98 -14.46
CA GLU A 282 -9.68 26.91 -13.08
C GLU A 282 -8.81 25.67 -12.84
N SER A 283 -8.37 24.99 -13.92
CA SER A 283 -7.51 23.83 -13.78
C SER A 283 -6.14 24.22 -13.22
N LYS A 284 -5.51 23.29 -12.49
CA LYS A 284 -4.17 23.48 -11.92
C LYS A 284 -3.37 22.19 -12.10
N SER A 285 -2.05 22.28 -12.17
CA SER A 285 -1.22 21.06 -12.16
C SER A 285 -1.45 20.27 -10.87
N ASP A 286 -1.25 18.94 -10.91
CA ASP A 286 -1.39 18.09 -9.73
C ASP A 286 -0.51 18.59 -8.56
N TRP A 287 0.69 19.10 -8.89
CA TRP A 287 1.61 19.72 -7.95
C TRP A 287 1.00 20.93 -7.23
N GLU A 288 0.47 21.90 -7.97
CA GLU A 288 -0.13 23.10 -7.38
C GLU A 288 -1.43 22.79 -6.63
N ILE A 289 -2.18 21.76 -7.04
CA ILE A 289 -3.35 21.28 -6.28
C ILE A 289 -2.92 20.74 -4.92
N TYR A 290 -1.96 19.81 -4.86
CA TYR A 290 -1.52 19.26 -3.58
C TYR A 290 -0.81 20.27 -2.69
N LYS A 291 -0.10 21.23 -3.28
CA LYS A 291 0.48 22.37 -2.56
C LYS A 291 -0.59 23.24 -1.92
N GLY A 292 -1.67 23.57 -2.63
CA GLY A 292 -2.80 24.30 -2.06
C GLY A 292 -3.54 23.52 -0.96
N ILE A 293 -3.69 22.20 -1.13
CA ILE A 293 -4.22 21.32 -0.07
C ILE A 293 -3.32 21.33 1.16
N ALA A 294 -2.00 21.21 0.99
CA ALA A 294 -1.05 21.23 2.09
C ALA A 294 -1.05 22.58 2.83
N GLU A 295 -1.15 23.70 2.10
CA GLU A 295 -1.27 25.03 2.68
C GLU A 295 -2.52 25.12 3.56
N LYS A 296 -3.68 24.70 3.01
CA LYS A 296 -4.92 24.75 3.78
C LYS A 296 -4.93 23.77 4.95
N PHE A 297 -4.34 22.59 4.79
CA PHE A 297 -4.18 21.63 5.87
C PHE A 297 -3.31 22.17 7.00
N SER A 298 -2.18 22.81 6.70
CA SER A 298 -1.30 23.44 7.69
C SER A 298 -2.01 24.55 8.49
N GLU A 299 -2.96 25.27 7.89
CA GLU A 299 -3.80 26.24 8.59
C GLU A 299 -4.85 25.55 9.49
N VAL A 300 -5.61 24.59 8.93
CA VAL A 300 -6.77 23.99 9.59
C VAL A 300 -6.38 22.99 10.69
N CYS A 301 -5.17 22.42 10.64
CA CYS A 301 -4.72 21.46 11.65
C CYS A 301 -4.36 22.13 13.00
N VAL A 302 -4.15 23.44 13.04
CA VAL A 302 -3.75 24.17 14.25
C VAL A 302 -4.82 24.05 15.33
N GLY A 303 -4.41 23.61 16.53
CA GLY A 303 -5.32 23.33 17.64
C GLY A 303 -5.85 21.88 17.67
N HIS A 304 -5.62 21.10 16.61
CA HIS A 304 -6.01 19.70 16.52
C HIS A 304 -4.80 18.75 16.43
N LEU A 305 -3.79 19.12 15.64
CA LEU A 305 -2.54 18.38 15.45
C LEU A 305 -1.35 19.36 15.52
N GLY A 306 -0.36 19.00 16.33
CA GLY A 306 0.84 19.82 16.54
C GLY A 306 2.10 19.12 16.07
N LYS A 307 3.08 19.04 16.97
CA LYS A 307 4.27 18.19 16.81
C LYS A 307 3.97 16.86 17.48
N GLU A 308 3.79 15.83 16.68
CA GLU A 308 3.33 14.52 17.13
C GLU A 308 4.40 13.45 16.88
N THR A 309 4.50 12.48 17.80
CA THR A 309 5.31 11.28 17.62
C THR A 309 4.43 10.15 17.08
N ASP A 310 4.66 9.76 15.83
CA ASP A 310 3.91 8.73 15.14
C ASP A 310 4.63 7.38 15.18
N VAL A 311 3.96 6.30 15.60
CA VAL A 311 4.54 4.95 15.55
C VAL A 311 4.20 4.29 14.21
N VAL A 312 5.23 4.09 13.38
CA VAL A 312 5.11 3.53 12.03
C VAL A 312 5.64 2.09 12.02
N THR A 313 4.86 1.15 11.47
CA THR A 313 5.38 -0.18 11.11
C THR A 313 6.02 -0.14 9.72
N LEU A 314 7.16 -0.80 9.56
CA LEU A 314 7.83 -0.95 8.26
C LEU A 314 8.21 -2.43 8.08
N PRO A 315 7.73 -3.11 7.03
CA PRO A 315 8.12 -4.50 6.80
C PRO A 315 9.63 -4.60 6.58
N ILE A 316 10.16 -5.81 6.72
CA ILE A 316 11.55 -6.13 6.43
C ILE A 316 11.80 -5.81 4.95
N GLN A 317 12.78 -4.95 4.68
CA GLN A 317 13.06 -4.47 3.32
C GLN A 317 14.08 -5.38 2.64
N HIS A 318 13.82 -5.73 1.38
CA HIS A 318 14.86 -6.17 0.46
C HIS A 318 15.89 -5.04 0.24
N ASP A 319 17.11 -5.40 -0.17
CA ASP A 319 18.26 -4.48 -0.35
C ASP A 319 18.62 -3.77 0.96
N SER A 320 18.37 -4.43 2.10
CA SER A 320 18.74 -3.98 3.43
C SER A 320 19.34 -5.14 4.21
N ALA A 321 20.17 -4.85 5.22
CA ALA A 321 20.74 -5.90 6.07
C ALA A 321 19.66 -6.77 6.75
N ALA A 322 18.45 -6.24 6.95
CA ALA A 322 17.34 -6.95 7.58
C ALA A 322 16.74 -8.04 6.69
N GLU A 323 17.04 -8.08 5.38
CA GLU A 323 16.52 -9.12 4.47
C GLU A 323 16.92 -10.54 4.89
N LEU A 324 18.01 -10.65 5.66
CA LEU A 324 18.50 -11.89 6.29
C LEU A 324 17.71 -12.25 7.56
N ALA A 325 16.37 -12.20 7.47
CA ALA A 325 15.46 -12.32 8.61
C ALA A 325 15.33 -13.74 9.18
N GLN A 326 14.67 -14.64 8.45
CA GLN A 326 14.41 -16.01 8.88
C GLN A 326 15.09 -16.98 7.90
N PRO A 327 16.31 -17.47 8.21
CA PRO A 327 17.18 -18.08 7.22
C PRO A 327 16.82 -19.53 6.83
N LEU A 328 16.13 -20.28 7.71
CA LEU A 328 15.93 -21.73 7.54
C LEU A 328 14.46 -22.14 7.51
N ASP A 329 13.62 -21.49 8.30
CA ASP A 329 12.23 -21.85 8.51
C ASP A 329 11.36 -20.60 8.73
N VAL A 330 10.06 -20.82 8.94
CA VAL A 330 9.06 -19.79 9.21
C VAL A 330 8.60 -19.97 10.65
N LYS A 331 8.70 -18.92 11.47
CA LYS A 331 8.25 -18.89 12.86
C LYS A 331 7.34 -17.70 13.13
N ASP A 332 6.14 -17.98 13.61
CA ASP A 332 5.12 -17.01 13.95
C ASP A 332 5.16 -16.67 15.46
N TRP A 333 5.55 -15.43 15.78
CA TRP A 333 5.65 -14.97 17.17
C TRP A 333 4.30 -15.01 17.89
N LYS A 334 3.18 -14.84 17.17
CA LYS A 334 1.84 -14.85 17.78
C LYS A 334 1.40 -16.26 18.20
N LYS A 335 2.06 -17.29 17.66
CA LYS A 335 1.91 -18.69 18.07
C LYS A 335 2.93 -19.13 19.12
N GLY A 336 3.82 -18.23 19.57
CA GLY A 336 4.89 -18.54 20.53
C GLY A 336 6.03 -19.36 19.94
N GLU A 337 6.16 -19.43 18.61
CA GLU A 337 7.22 -20.19 17.93
C GLU A 337 8.57 -19.46 17.96
N CYS A 338 8.53 -18.14 18.16
CA CYS A 338 9.69 -17.26 18.33
C CYS A 338 9.29 -16.03 19.15
N ASP A 339 10.27 -15.23 19.54
CA ASP A 339 10.01 -13.94 20.18
C ASP A 339 9.64 -12.88 19.13
N LEU A 340 8.84 -11.87 19.49
CA LEU A 340 8.54 -10.72 18.62
C LEU A 340 9.77 -9.79 18.60
N ILE A 341 10.53 -9.81 17.51
CA ILE A 341 11.73 -9.01 17.28
C ILE A 341 11.48 -8.11 16.06
N PRO A 342 11.21 -6.81 16.25
CA PRO A 342 10.98 -5.87 15.16
C PRO A 342 12.16 -5.82 14.18
N GLY A 343 11.89 -6.03 12.90
CA GLY A 343 12.89 -6.09 11.83
C GLY A 343 13.49 -7.47 11.57
N VAL A 344 13.03 -8.52 12.27
CA VAL A 344 13.51 -9.90 12.08
C VAL A 344 12.35 -10.90 12.02
N THR A 345 11.53 -10.97 13.07
CA THR A 345 10.35 -11.86 13.13
C THR A 345 9.03 -11.09 13.09
N ALA A 346 9.11 -9.76 12.99
CA ALA A 346 8.01 -8.80 12.96
C ALA A 346 8.43 -7.57 12.14
N PRO A 347 7.53 -6.67 11.70
CA PRO A 347 7.95 -5.43 11.06
C PRO A 347 8.79 -4.57 12.00
N HIS A 348 9.67 -3.73 11.47
CA HIS A 348 10.28 -2.66 12.23
C HIS A 348 9.20 -1.77 12.83
N ILE A 349 9.45 -1.24 14.03
CA ILE A 349 8.58 -0.28 14.72
C ILE A 349 9.40 0.99 14.90
N ILE A 350 9.01 2.06 14.21
CA ILE A 350 9.82 3.26 14.08
C ILE A 350 9.01 4.49 14.52
N PRO A 351 9.41 5.20 15.58
CA PRO A 351 8.87 6.51 15.91
C PRO A 351 9.30 7.55 14.85
N VAL A 352 8.34 8.30 14.32
CA VAL A 352 8.55 9.36 13.34
C VAL A 352 7.94 10.66 13.86
N GLU A 353 8.76 11.69 14.01
CA GLU A 353 8.32 13.01 14.42
C GLU A 353 7.65 13.76 13.27
N ARG A 354 6.44 14.28 13.49
CA ARG A 354 5.65 15.02 12.50
C ARG A 354 5.27 16.40 13.00
N ASP A 355 5.69 17.43 12.27
CA ASP A 355 5.27 18.81 12.49
C ASP A 355 4.12 19.14 11.52
N TYR A 356 2.87 18.91 11.95
CA TYR A 356 1.68 19.09 11.10
C TYR A 356 1.46 20.56 10.68
N PRO A 357 1.58 21.57 11.57
CA PRO A 357 1.56 22.97 11.16
C PRO A 357 2.68 23.33 10.18
N GLY A 358 3.83 22.65 10.27
CA GLY A 358 4.98 22.84 9.37
C GLY A 358 4.90 22.17 8.01
N TYR A 359 3.85 21.38 7.72
CA TYR A 359 3.80 20.49 6.54
C TYR A 359 3.99 21.23 5.21
N LEU A 360 3.44 22.44 5.05
CA LEU A 360 3.66 23.23 3.84
C LEU A 360 5.16 23.41 3.50
N ARG A 361 6.02 23.59 4.52
CA ARG A 361 7.47 23.80 4.31
C ARG A 361 8.14 22.61 3.64
N THR A 362 7.63 21.39 3.84
CA THR A 362 8.21 20.19 3.23
C THR A 362 8.03 20.15 1.73
N LEU A 363 7.12 20.94 1.15
CA LEU A 363 6.92 21.04 -0.29
C LEU A 363 7.79 22.12 -0.97
N TYR A 364 8.30 23.09 -0.21
CA TYR A 364 9.09 24.22 -0.77
C TYR A 364 10.59 24.11 -0.53
N LEU A 365 11.01 23.36 0.49
CA LEU A 365 12.38 23.33 0.95
C LEU A 365 12.90 21.90 0.95
N TYR A 366 14.00 21.67 0.24
CA TYR A 366 14.79 20.46 0.41
C TYR A 366 15.58 20.57 1.72
N ARG A 367 15.48 19.56 2.57
CA ARG A 367 16.32 19.47 3.77
C ARG A 367 17.32 18.32 3.59
N PRO A 368 18.64 18.57 3.57
CA PRO A 368 19.61 17.48 3.57
C PRO A 368 19.42 16.65 4.84
N ALA A 369 19.47 15.33 4.71
CA ALA A 369 19.27 14.39 5.82
C ALA A 369 20.32 14.53 6.95
N ASP A 370 21.42 15.24 6.68
CA ASP A 370 22.61 15.35 7.53
C ASP A 370 22.57 16.52 8.52
N GLY A 371 21.39 17.01 8.92
CA GLY A 371 21.22 17.86 10.11
C GLY A 371 21.92 19.23 10.13
N GLU A 372 22.75 19.58 9.14
CA GLU A 372 23.24 20.95 8.98
C GLU A 372 22.10 21.82 8.45
N ASN A 373 21.44 22.54 9.35
CA ASN A 373 20.73 23.75 9.00
C ASN A 373 21.71 24.68 8.26
N ARG A 374 21.63 24.73 6.93
CA ARG A 374 22.13 25.84 6.13
C ARG A 374 20.97 26.64 5.58
#